data_AF-A0AAU7GPX4-F1
#
_entry.id   AF-A0AAU7GPX4-F1
#
_cell.length_a   1.000
_cell.length_b   1.000
_cell.length_c   1.000
_cell.angle_alpha   90.00
_cell.angle_beta   90.00
_cell.angle_gamma   90.00
#
_symmetry.space_group_name_H-M   'P 1'
#
loop_
_entity.id
_entity.type
_entity.pdbx_description
1 polymer ?
#
loop_
_entity_poly.entity_id
_entity_poly.type
_entity_poly.pdbx_seq_one_letter_code
_entity_poly.pdbx_strand_id
1 'polypeptide(L)'
;MNWAHVLLAGYIGAVIATVVGVCRKKGWVGKVSGAVIFVVAIIGWNLFDTHYLIPRESPDYGLTETQKFEKAMLAMPVYEVIKEQEPALWQTILNQAVEMKTAGKSEQQIIDTIQPQILTFQMARLQQAPDANVIAYMQVNLAQIDAIAKVGGDECFRFLFPAVKGGINPVQLIPREIMSRRMANDMTMLQAAYGPGKHTVTAEEKELALQDLQAISPGLVQRYGPDIQIMADPNKGVGKEQLACDMVQDLWTQVLKLPTARAAGVIRLMLSAEMQ
;
A
#
# COMPACT_ATOMS: atom_id res chain seq x y z
N MET A 1 9.45 18.73 -17.48
CA MET A 1 10.15 19.16 -18.70
C MET A 1 11.45 19.81 -18.26
N ASN A 2 12.60 19.16 -18.50
CA ASN A 2 13.89 19.64 -18.00
C ASN A 2 14.40 20.76 -18.93
N TRP A 3 14.14 22.02 -18.56
CA TRP A 3 14.48 23.20 -19.38
C TRP A 3 15.98 23.31 -19.70
N ALA A 4 16.85 22.72 -18.86
CA ALA A 4 18.28 22.67 -19.10
C ALA A 4 18.65 21.87 -20.37
N HIS A 5 18.01 20.72 -20.60
CA HIS A 5 18.23 19.91 -21.81
C HIS A 5 17.79 20.63 -23.08
N VAL A 6 16.66 21.35 -23.04
CA VAL A 6 16.16 22.11 -24.20
C VAL A 6 17.12 23.24 -24.57
N LEU A 7 17.65 23.95 -23.57
CA LEU A 7 18.63 25.01 -23.78
C LEU A 7 19.98 24.47 -24.28
N LEU A 8 20.45 23.34 -23.74
CA LEU A 8 21.69 22.68 -24.17
C LEU A 8 21.61 22.18 -25.61
N ALA A 9 20.50 21.52 -25.99
CA ALA A 9 20.27 21.07 -27.35
C ALA A 9 20.20 22.25 -28.35
N GLY A 10 19.54 23.35 -27.96
CA GLY A 10 19.50 24.58 -28.75
C GLY A 10 20.88 25.20 -28.96
N TYR A 11 21.70 25.27 -27.92
CA TYR A 11 23.07 25.78 -28.00
C TYR A 11 23.94 24.94 -28.94
N ILE A 12 23.86 23.62 -28.83
CA ILE A 12 24.71 22.72 -29.63
C ILE A 12 24.27 22.70 -31.09
N GLY A 13 22.97 22.78 -31.36
CA GLY A 13 22.47 23.01 -32.72
C GLY A 13 23.04 24.30 -33.34
N ALA A 14 23.12 25.39 -32.58
CA ALA A 14 23.70 26.65 -33.04
C ALA A 14 25.22 26.55 -33.29
N VAL A 15 25.95 25.84 -32.43
CA VAL A 15 27.40 25.59 -32.61
C VAL A 15 27.66 24.76 -33.85
N ILE A 16 26.94 23.64 -34.04
CA ILE A 16 27.09 22.77 -35.23
C ILE A 16 26.79 23.56 -36.51
N ALA A 17 25.70 24.35 -36.52
CA ALA A 17 25.35 25.19 -37.65
C ALA A 17 26.44 26.23 -37.99
N THR A 18 27.02 26.86 -36.95
CA THR A 18 28.09 27.85 -37.10
C THR A 18 29.35 27.22 -37.68
N VAL A 19 29.78 26.08 -37.16
CA VAL A 19 30.98 25.36 -37.64
C VAL A 19 30.82 24.92 -39.09
N VAL A 20 29.67 24.31 -39.44
CA VAL A 20 29.38 23.90 -40.82
C VAL A 20 29.31 25.13 -41.74
N GLY A 21 28.72 26.24 -41.29
CA GLY A 21 28.66 27.50 -42.04
C GLY A 21 30.05 28.08 -42.35
N VAL A 22 30.96 28.08 -41.37
CA VAL A 22 32.34 28.55 -41.53
C VAL A 22 33.13 27.66 -42.49
N CYS A 23 33.03 26.33 -42.35
CA CYS A 23 33.68 25.37 -43.25
C CYS A 23 33.19 25.50 -44.70
N ARG A 24 31.91 25.81 -44.89
CA ARG A 24 31.35 26.12 -46.22
C ARG A 24 31.88 27.43 -46.79
N LYS A 25 31.96 28.49 -45.98
CA LYS A 25 32.45 29.81 -46.43
C LYS A 25 33.93 29.78 -46.84
N LYS A 26 34.73 28.91 -46.21
CA LYS A 26 36.15 28.67 -46.55
C LYS A 26 36.37 27.74 -47.76
N GLY A 27 35.31 27.19 -48.33
CA GLY A 27 35.38 26.29 -49.50
C GLY A 27 35.88 24.88 -49.18
N TRP A 28 36.02 24.51 -47.91
CA TRP A 28 36.50 23.19 -47.49
C TRP A 28 35.46 22.08 -47.71
N VAL A 29 34.19 22.45 -47.80
CA VAL A 29 33.07 21.51 -47.91
C VAL A 29 32.03 22.05 -48.90
N GLY A 30 31.61 21.22 -49.87
CA GLY A 30 30.56 21.54 -50.83
C GLY A 30 29.15 21.62 -50.19
N LYS A 31 28.16 22.16 -50.92
CA LYS A 31 26.79 22.35 -50.41
C LYS A 31 26.15 21.04 -49.93
N VAL A 32 26.29 19.97 -50.72
CA VAL A 32 25.73 18.64 -50.41
C VAL A 32 26.46 18.01 -49.22
N SER A 33 27.80 18.00 -49.25
CA SER A 33 28.62 17.44 -48.18
C SER A 33 28.42 18.18 -46.84
N GLY A 34 28.19 19.50 -46.85
CA GLY A 34 27.92 20.27 -45.63
C GLY A 34 26.56 19.96 -45.02
N ALA A 35 25.53 19.72 -45.85
CA ALA A 35 24.23 19.27 -45.37
C ALA A 35 24.30 17.88 -44.74
N VAL A 36 25.05 16.95 -45.36
CA VAL A 36 25.25 15.60 -44.82
C VAL A 36 25.98 15.64 -43.48
N ILE A 37 27.07 16.41 -43.37
CA ILE A 37 27.82 16.56 -42.10
C ILE A 37 26.95 17.13 -40.99
N PHE A 38 26.12 18.13 -41.30
CA PHE A 38 25.18 18.70 -40.34
C PHE A 38 24.20 17.65 -39.81
N VAL A 39 23.58 16.87 -40.70
CA VAL A 39 22.64 15.80 -40.32
C VAL A 39 23.34 14.73 -39.48
N VAL A 40 24.53 14.28 -39.88
CA VAL A 40 25.31 13.29 -39.13
C VAL A 40 25.70 13.80 -37.75
N ALA A 41 26.07 15.08 -37.61
CA ALA A 41 26.40 15.69 -36.33
C ALA A 41 25.19 15.78 -35.39
N ILE A 42 24.00 16.11 -35.93
CA ILE A 42 22.75 16.11 -35.15
C ILE A 42 22.37 14.69 -34.70
N ILE A 43 22.50 13.69 -35.59
CA ILE A 43 22.24 12.28 -35.23
C ILE A 43 23.24 11.82 -34.16
N GLY A 44 24.53 12.13 -34.33
CA GLY A 44 25.57 11.79 -33.36
C GLY A 44 25.36 12.45 -31.99
N TRP A 45 24.93 13.72 -31.99
CA TRP A 45 24.54 14.41 -30.76
C TRP A 45 23.33 13.75 -30.10
N ASN A 46 22.29 13.40 -30.87
CA ASN A 46 21.09 12.77 -30.33
C ASN A 46 21.40 11.39 -29.70
N LEU A 47 22.25 10.59 -30.34
CA LEU A 47 22.74 9.32 -29.79
C LEU A 47 23.58 9.53 -28.52
N PHE A 48 24.45 10.54 -28.49
CA PHE A 48 25.23 10.86 -27.29
C PHE A 48 24.35 11.35 -26.14
N ASP A 49 23.40 12.24 -26.41
CA ASP A 49 22.47 12.79 -25.43
C ASP A 49 21.61 11.66 -24.81
N THR A 50 21.01 10.82 -25.66
CA THR A 50 20.14 9.72 -25.23
C THR A 50 20.89 8.60 -24.48
N HIS A 51 22.10 8.24 -24.88
CA HIS A 51 22.84 7.16 -24.25
C HIS A 51 23.73 7.58 -23.08
N TYR A 52 24.15 8.85 -22.99
CA TYR A 52 25.11 9.30 -21.97
C TYR A 52 24.62 10.44 -21.08
N LEU A 53 23.98 11.48 -21.62
CA LEU A 53 23.60 12.66 -20.82
C LEU A 53 22.28 12.47 -20.09
N ILE A 54 21.22 12.02 -20.78
CA ILE A 54 19.90 11.76 -20.18
C ILE A 54 19.98 10.76 -19.01
N PRO A 55 20.72 9.64 -19.11
CA PRO A 55 20.90 8.74 -17.97
C PRO A 55 21.58 9.42 -16.79
N ARG A 56 22.57 10.30 -17.03
CA ARG A 56 23.35 11.03 -16.00
C ARG A 56 22.56 12.07 -15.24
N GLU A 57 21.61 12.73 -15.91
CA GLU A 57 20.74 13.72 -15.28
C GLU A 57 19.57 13.08 -14.52
N SER A 58 19.36 11.77 -14.63
CA SER A 58 18.32 11.10 -13.87
C SER A 58 18.66 11.09 -12.36
N PRO A 59 17.68 11.33 -11.48
CA PRO A 59 17.88 11.27 -10.02
C PRO A 59 18.20 9.85 -9.51
N ASP A 60 18.27 8.88 -10.41
CA ASP A 60 18.58 7.47 -10.15
C ASP A 60 19.91 7.04 -10.81
N TYR A 61 20.67 7.98 -11.38
CA TYR A 61 21.97 7.72 -11.98
C TYR A 61 22.96 7.21 -10.94
N GLY A 62 23.65 6.10 -11.25
CA GLY A 62 24.63 5.49 -10.36
C GLY A 62 24.02 4.63 -9.24
N LEU A 63 22.69 4.59 -9.10
CA LEU A 63 22.03 3.67 -8.19
C LEU A 63 22.01 2.25 -8.76
N THR A 64 22.27 1.26 -7.90
CA THR A 64 22.01 -0.15 -8.22
C THR A 64 20.51 -0.38 -8.41
N GLU A 65 20.11 -1.43 -9.10
CA GLU A 65 18.68 -1.79 -9.23
C GLU A 65 18.01 -2.00 -7.87
N THR A 66 18.75 -2.53 -6.89
CA THR A 66 18.31 -2.63 -5.49
C THR A 66 18.03 -1.26 -4.88
N GLN A 67 18.91 -0.27 -5.06
CA GLN A 67 18.73 1.07 -4.51
C GLN A 67 17.57 1.82 -5.17
N LYS A 68 17.37 1.65 -6.48
CA LYS A 68 16.19 2.22 -7.16
C LYS A 68 14.90 1.60 -6.64
N PHE A 69 14.90 0.29 -6.44
CA PHE A 69 13.75 -0.43 -5.92
C PHE A 69 13.44 -0.04 -4.46
N GLU A 70 14.46 0.01 -3.61
CA GLU A 70 14.35 0.51 -2.24
C GLU A 70 13.77 1.93 -2.21
N LYS A 71 14.28 2.85 -3.04
CA LYS A 71 13.76 4.22 -3.14
C LYS A 71 12.27 4.26 -3.54
N ALA A 72 11.87 3.41 -4.48
CA ALA A 72 10.46 3.31 -4.90
C ALA A 72 9.56 2.75 -3.80
N MET A 73 10.02 1.72 -3.08
CA MET A 73 9.28 1.16 -1.94
C MET A 73 9.13 2.17 -0.81
N LEU A 74 10.22 2.85 -0.42
CA LEU A 74 10.21 3.82 0.68
C LEU A 74 9.37 5.06 0.40
N ALA A 75 8.87 5.25 -0.83
CA ALA A 75 7.85 6.25 -1.12
C ALA A 75 6.51 5.97 -0.41
N MET A 76 6.28 4.72 0.04
CA MET A 76 5.11 4.33 0.83
C MET A 76 5.50 4.27 2.32
N PRO A 77 4.87 5.08 3.20
CA PRO A 77 5.31 5.24 4.60
C PRO A 77 5.37 3.95 5.43
N VAL A 78 4.56 2.95 5.10
CA VAL A 78 4.57 1.64 5.80
C VAL A 78 5.94 0.96 5.72
N TYR A 79 6.66 1.11 4.61
CA TYR A 79 7.98 0.49 4.45
C TYR A 79 9.07 1.23 5.21
N GLU A 80 8.95 2.54 5.42
CA GLU A 80 9.85 3.28 6.32
C GLU A 80 9.73 2.73 7.74
N VAL A 81 8.50 2.53 8.21
CA VAL A 81 8.25 1.94 9.54
C VAL A 81 8.78 0.52 9.65
N ILE A 82 8.60 -0.32 8.64
CA ILE A 82 9.15 -1.69 8.63
C ILE A 82 10.67 -1.65 8.65
N LYS A 83 11.31 -0.77 7.87
CA LYS A 83 12.76 -0.61 7.84
C LYS A 83 13.33 -0.21 9.20
N GLU A 84 12.66 0.69 9.92
CA GLU A 84 13.09 1.14 11.24
C GLU A 84 12.83 0.11 12.35
N GLN A 85 11.64 -0.48 12.37
CA GLN A 85 11.19 -1.32 13.49
C GLN A 85 11.49 -2.81 13.32
N GLU A 86 11.56 -3.31 12.08
CA GLU A 86 11.77 -4.72 11.72
C GLU A 86 12.80 -4.85 10.58
N PRO A 87 14.07 -4.46 10.82
CA PRO A 87 15.08 -4.42 9.76
C PRO A 87 15.32 -5.78 9.09
N ALA A 88 15.14 -6.89 9.81
CA ALA A 88 15.24 -8.24 9.24
C ALA A 88 14.11 -8.55 8.25
N LEU A 89 12.87 -8.14 8.57
CA LEU A 89 11.73 -8.27 7.67
C LEU A 89 11.92 -7.37 6.45
N TRP A 90 12.37 -6.13 6.65
CA TRP A 90 12.69 -5.21 5.56
C TRP A 90 13.69 -5.82 4.56
N GLN A 91 14.79 -6.38 5.06
CA GLN A 91 15.80 -7.01 4.19
C GLN A 91 15.22 -8.21 3.43
N THR A 92 14.39 -9.02 4.08
CA THR A 92 13.69 -10.13 3.42
C THR A 92 12.83 -9.64 2.26
N ILE A 93 11.97 -8.64 2.51
CA ILE A 93 11.08 -8.07 1.51
C ILE A 93 11.88 -7.48 0.34
N LEU A 94 12.89 -6.67 0.64
CA LEU A 94 13.71 -6.01 -0.38
C LEU A 94 14.43 -7.03 -1.27
N ASN A 95 15.06 -8.05 -0.67
CA ASN A 95 15.78 -9.08 -1.40
C ASN A 95 14.85 -9.91 -2.29
N GLN A 96 13.71 -10.37 -1.76
CA GLN A 96 12.71 -11.11 -2.53
C GLN A 96 12.20 -10.30 -3.72
N ALA A 97 11.90 -9.02 -3.50
CA ALA A 97 11.38 -8.17 -4.56
C ALA A 97 12.39 -7.93 -5.68
N VAL A 98 13.68 -7.71 -5.33
CA VAL A 98 14.78 -7.57 -6.30
C VAL A 98 15.01 -8.88 -7.05
N GLU A 99 15.00 -10.03 -6.38
CA GLU A 99 15.14 -11.35 -7.00
C GLU A 99 14.01 -11.59 -8.01
N MET A 100 12.76 -11.35 -7.60
CA MET A 100 11.59 -11.51 -8.47
C MET A 100 11.62 -10.57 -9.68
N LYS A 101 12.00 -9.30 -9.48
CA LYS A 101 12.16 -8.34 -10.58
C LYS A 101 13.25 -8.81 -11.56
N THR A 102 14.38 -9.30 -11.04
CA THR A 102 15.48 -9.82 -11.86
C THR A 102 15.08 -11.08 -12.64
N ALA A 103 14.21 -11.91 -12.05
CA ALA A 103 13.59 -13.07 -12.70
C ALA A 103 12.46 -12.71 -13.69
N GLY A 104 12.21 -11.42 -13.94
CA GLY A 104 11.20 -10.95 -14.90
C GLY A 104 9.76 -11.11 -14.44
N LYS A 105 9.52 -11.23 -13.12
CA LYS A 105 8.16 -11.27 -12.55
C LYS A 105 7.48 -9.90 -12.71
N SER A 106 6.16 -9.92 -12.87
CA SER A 106 5.37 -8.69 -12.95
C SER A 106 5.27 -8.01 -11.59
N GLU A 107 4.97 -6.71 -11.58
CA GLU A 107 4.74 -5.94 -10.35
C GLU A 107 3.64 -6.56 -9.48
N GLN A 108 2.56 -7.06 -10.09
CA GLN A 108 1.48 -7.73 -9.37
C GLN A 108 1.97 -8.99 -8.65
N GLN A 109 2.80 -9.81 -9.29
CA GLN A 109 3.34 -11.01 -8.65
C GLN A 109 4.23 -10.67 -7.43
N ILE A 110 4.98 -9.57 -7.52
CA ILE A 110 5.78 -9.05 -6.42
C ILE A 110 4.87 -8.58 -5.28
N ILE A 111 3.82 -7.82 -5.59
CA ILE A 111 2.81 -7.37 -4.62
C ILE A 111 2.15 -8.55 -3.93
N ASP A 112 1.67 -9.55 -4.68
CA ASP A 112 0.98 -10.73 -4.16
C ASP A 112 1.88 -11.54 -3.19
N THR A 113 3.20 -11.49 -3.40
CA THR A 113 4.18 -12.18 -2.55
C THR A 113 4.51 -11.40 -1.28
N ILE A 114 4.59 -10.07 -1.36
CA ILE A 114 4.99 -9.20 -0.25
C ILE A 114 3.79 -8.87 0.65
N GLN A 115 2.63 -8.62 0.07
CA GLN A 115 1.44 -8.13 0.77
C GLN A 115 1.07 -8.97 2.01
N PRO A 116 1.07 -10.32 1.98
CA PRO A 116 0.80 -11.11 3.17
C PRO A 116 1.77 -10.84 4.32
N GLN A 117 3.06 -10.63 4.02
CA GLN A 117 4.08 -10.34 5.04
C GLN A 117 3.83 -8.99 5.71
N ILE A 118 3.41 -7.99 4.94
CA ILE A 118 3.01 -6.67 5.46
C ILE A 118 1.77 -6.80 6.34
N LEU A 119 0.77 -7.57 5.92
CA LEU A 119 -0.45 -7.80 6.70
C LEU A 119 -0.14 -8.50 8.02
N THR A 120 0.71 -9.54 8.02
CA THR A 120 1.16 -10.20 9.25
C THR A 120 1.86 -9.22 10.19
N PHE A 121 2.75 -8.37 9.67
CA PHE A 121 3.39 -7.32 10.47
C PHE A 121 2.36 -6.34 11.06
N GLN A 122 1.41 -5.86 10.26
CA GLN A 122 0.37 -4.93 10.70
C GLN A 122 -0.52 -5.54 11.78
N MET A 123 -0.93 -6.81 11.62
CA MET A 123 -1.75 -7.50 12.62
C MET A 123 -0.97 -7.73 13.92
N ALA A 124 0.31 -8.10 13.84
CA ALA A 124 1.17 -8.23 15.02
C ALA A 124 1.32 -6.90 15.77
N ARG A 125 1.45 -5.79 15.04
CA ARG A 125 1.51 -4.45 15.62
C ARG A 125 0.19 -4.01 16.23
N LEU A 126 -0.95 -4.38 15.66
CA LEU A 126 -2.26 -4.10 16.27
C LEU A 126 -2.39 -4.71 17.68
N GLN A 127 -1.82 -5.91 17.90
CA GLN A 127 -1.79 -6.55 19.22
C GLN A 127 -0.95 -5.76 20.25
N GLN A 128 0.07 -5.04 19.78
CA GLN A 128 1.00 -4.26 20.60
C GLN A 128 0.64 -2.77 20.66
N ALA A 129 -0.35 -2.33 19.90
CA ALA A 129 -0.77 -0.93 19.89
C ALA A 129 -1.49 -0.56 21.19
N PRO A 130 -1.37 0.67 21.70
CA PRO A 130 -2.19 1.16 22.81
C PRO A 130 -3.69 1.09 22.51
N ASP A 131 -4.52 1.00 23.54
CA ASP A 131 -5.97 0.79 23.39
C ASP A 131 -6.64 1.84 22.48
N ALA A 132 -6.28 3.12 22.65
CA ALA A 132 -6.83 4.19 21.83
C ALA A 132 -6.58 3.99 20.33
N ASN A 133 -5.42 3.45 19.96
CA ASN A 133 -5.07 3.14 18.57
C ASN A 133 -5.86 1.94 18.04
N VAL A 134 -6.08 0.91 18.86
CA VAL A 134 -6.92 -0.24 18.51
C VAL A 134 -8.37 0.17 18.29
N ILE A 135 -8.90 1.06 19.15
CA ILE A 135 -10.24 1.64 18.97
C ILE A 135 -10.31 2.46 17.68
N ALA A 136 -9.34 3.35 17.44
CA ALA A 136 -9.30 4.17 16.24
C ALA A 136 -9.21 3.33 14.95
N TYR A 137 -8.47 2.22 15.00
CA TYR A 137 -8.41 1.24 13.92
C TYR A 137 -9.80 0.64 13.65
N MET A 138 -10.50 0.16 14.69
CA MET A 138 -11.80 -0.47 14.51
C MET A 138 -12.89 0.53 14.08
N GLN A 139 -12.86 1.77 14.58
CA GLN A 139 -13.78 2.82 14.16
C GLN A 139 -13.67 3.12 12.66
N VAL A 140 -12.45 3.16 12.12
CA VAL A 140 -12.27 3.36 10.67
C VAL A 140 -12.69 2.12 9.90
N ASN A 141 -12.40 0.90 10.37
CA ASN A 141 -12.91 -0.31 9.72
C ASN A 141 -14.45 -0.30 9.66
N LEU A 142 -15.13 0.06 10.75
CA LEU A 142 -16.59 0.17 10.75
C LEU A 142 -17.10 1.23 9.78
N ALA A 143 -16.42 2.37 9.66
CA ALA A 143 -16.75 3.40 8.66
C ALA A 143 -16.53 2.92 7.21
N GLN A 144 -15.52 2.08 6.97
CA GLN A 144 -15.31 1.46 5.66
C GLN A 144 -16.42 0.45 5.34
N ILE A 145 -16.83 -0.37 6.30
CA ILE A 145 -17.93 -1.32 6.15
C ILE A 145 -19.24 -0.58 5.87
N ASP A 146 -19.54 0.49 6.62
CA ASP A 146 -20.72 1.35 6.39
C ASP A 146 -20.71 2.00 5.00
N ALA A 147 -19.55 2.51 4.56
CA ALA A 147 -19.43 3.10 3.23
C ALA A 147 -19.70 2.09 2.11
N ILE A 148 -19.22 0.85 2.25
CA ILE A 148 -19.42 -0.21 1.26
C ILE A 148 -20.85 -0.76 1.33
N ALA A 149 -21.42 -0.91 2.52
CA ALA A 149 -22.81 -1.33 2.69
C ALA A 149 -23.80 -0.41 1.96
N LYS A 150 -23.49 0.89 1.90
CA LYS A 150 -24.26 1.88 1.13
C LYS A 150 -24.14 1.71 -0.39
N VAL A 151 -23.10 1.05 -0.88
CA VAL A 151 -22.98 0.66 -2.29
C VAL A 151 -23.88 -0.55 -2.54
N GLY A 152 -23.78 -1.57 -1.69
CA GLY A 152 -24.66 -2.73 -1.72
C GLY A 152 -24.22 -3.85 -0.77
N GLY A 153 -25.18 -4.72 -0.45
CA GLY A 153 -24.96 -5.86 0.44
C GLY A 153 -23.96 -6.87 -0.13
N ASP A 154 -23.97 -7.10 -1.45
CA ASP A 154 -23.01 -8.00 -2.11
C ASP A 154 -21.58 -7.47 -2.00
N GLU A 155 -21.38 -6.18 -2.26
CA GLU A 155 -20.08 -5.52 -2.13
C GLU A 155 -19.57 -5.57 -0.69
N CYS A 156 -20.45 -5.35 0.30
CA CYS A 156 -20.08 -5.45 1.71
C CYS A 156 -19.69 -6.88 2.08
N PHE A 157 -20.46 -7.87 1.62
CA PHE A 157 -20.14 -9.27 1.88
C PHE A 157 -18.80 -9.68 1.25
N ARG A 158 -18.53 -9.27 0.01
CA ARG A 158 -17.24 -9.51 -0.68
C ARG A 158 -16.07 -8.79 -0.01
N PHE A 159 -16.31 -7.64 0.62
CA PHE A 159 -15.31 -6.92 1.40
C PHE A 159 -14.96 -7.64 2.70
N LEU A 160 -15.96 -8.12 3.42
CA LEU A 160 -15.80 -8.81 4.70
C LEU A 160 -15.30 -10.26 4.55
N PHE A 161 -15.77 -10.95 3.51
CA PHE A 161 -15.52 -12.37 3.28
C PHE A 161 -15.00 -12.64 1.86
N PRO A 162 -13.84 -12.07 1.48
CA PRO A 162 -13.31 -12.17 0.12
C PRO A 162 -13.00 -13.61 -0.32
N ALA A 163 -12.77 -14.53 0.63
CA ALA A 163 -12.54 -15.95 0.35
C ALA A 163 -13.78 -16.68 -0.19
N VAL A 164 -15.00 -16.16 0.04
CA VAL A 164 -16.26 -16.85 -0.33
C VAL A 164 -16.71 -16.50 -1.74
N LYS A 165 -16.78 -15.19 -2.07
CA LYS A 165 -17.29 -14.70 -3.37
C LYS A 165 -16.24 -13.95 -4.19
N GLY A 166 -14.99 -13.92 -3.75
CA GLY A 166 -13.95 -13.05 -4.29
C GLY A 166 -14.05 -11.64 -3.71
N GLY A 167 -12.91 -10.98 -3.57
CA GLY A 167 -12.83 -9.63 -3.00
C GLY A 167 -13.32 -8.51 -3.93
N ILE A 168 -13.38 -7.31 -3.39
CA ILE A 168 -13.59 -6.06 -4.13
C ILE A 168 -12.31 -5.21 -4.10
N ASN A 169 -12.23 -4.19 -4.95
CA ASN A 169 -11.22 -3.14 -4.83
C ASN A 169 -11.75 -1.98 -3.97
N PRO A 170 -11.38 -1.89 -2.68
CA PRO A 170 -11.92 -0.88 -1.77
C PRO A 170 -11.54 0.55 -2.18
N VAL A 171 -10.45 0.75 -2.91
CA VAL A 171 -9.98 2.08 -3.35
C VAL A 171 -10.97 2.76 -4.30
N GLN A 172 -11.76 1.97 -5.04
CA GLN A 172 -12.74 2.48 -5.99
C GLN A 172 -14.11 2.79 -5.34
N LEU A 173 -14.41 2.15 -4.22
CA LEU A 173 -15.74 2.19 -3.59
C LEU A 173 -15.78 3.04 -2.32
N ILE A 174 -14.68 3.12 -1.58
CA ILE A 174 -14.61 3.85 -0.32
C ILE A 174 -14.25 5.32 -0.60
N PRO A 175 -14.98 6.29 0.00
CA PRO A 175 -14.64 7.71 -0.09
C PRO A 175 -13.16 7.99 0.28
N ARG A 176 -12.51 8.86 -0.49
CA ARG A 176 -11.09 9.22 -0.29
C ARG A 176 -10.78 9.70 1.12
N GLU A 177 -11.72 10.38 1.77
CA GLU A 177 -11.55 10.85 3.15
C GLU A 177 -11.40 9.68 4.13
N ILE A 178 -12.24 8.63 4.01
CA ILE A 178 -12.16 7.44 4.86
C ILE A 178 -10.85 6.70 4.60
N MET A 179 -10.44 6.57 3.33
CA MET A 179 -9.15 5.96 2.97
C MET A 179 -7.96 6.74 3.53
N SER A 180 -8.00 8.06 3.48
CA SER A 180 -6.92 8.91 4.04
C SER A 180 -6.85 8.79 5.56
N ARG A 181 -8.00 8.76 6.24
CA ARG A 181 -8.10 8.53 7.68
C ARG A 181 -7.59 7.15 8.07
N ARG A 182 -7.91 6.12 7.29
CA ARG A 182 -7.39 4.75 7.47
C ARG A 182 -5.87 4.73 7.42
N MET A 183 -5.29 5.32 6.38
CA MET A 183 -3.83 5.38 6.24
C MET A 183 -3.18 6.10 7.43
N ALA A 184 -3.70 7.26 7.84
CA ALA A 184 -3.15 8.00 8.98
C ALA A 184 -3.26 7.23 10.30
N ASN A 185 -4.40 6.58 10.55
CA ASN A 185 -4.62 5.78 11.76
C ASN A 185 -3.72 4.54 11.79
N ASP A 186 -3.58 3.84 10.67
CA ASP A 186 -2.70 2.68 10.56
C ASP A 186 -1.25 3.09 10.83
N MET A 187 -0.77 4.20 10.25
CA MET A 187 0.60 4.69 10.50
C MET A 187 0.82 5.07 11.96
N THR A 188 -0.13 5.77 12.58
CA THR A 188 -0.06 6.14 14.00
C THR A 188 -0.05 4.89 14.89
N MET A 189 -0.88 3.90 14.55
CA MET A 189 -0.94 2.62 15.25
C MET A 189 0.40 1.87 15.15
N LEU A 190 0.97 1.75 13.94
CA LEU A 190 2.24 1.06 13.72
C LEU A 190 3.40 1.71 14.48
N GLN A 191 3.42 3.04 14.57
CA GLN A 191 4.41 3.78 15.35
C GLN A 191 4.23 3.56 16.86
N ALA A 192 2.98 3.66 17.35
CA ALA A 192 2.66 3.52 18.78
C ALA A 192 2.82 2.08 19.30
N ALA A 193 2.71 1.09 18.42
CA ALA A 193 2.91 -0.32 18.73
C ALA A 193 4.39 -0.72 18.94
N TYR A 194 5.30 0.24 18.86
CA TYR A 194 6.74 0.04 19.04
C TYR A 194 7.30 0.94 20.16
N GLY A 195 8.38 0.48 20.79
CA GLY A 195 9.05 1.21 21.86
C GLY A 195 8.42 1.01 23.25
N PRO A 196 8.81 1.83 24.25
CA PRO A 196 8.45 1.63 25.66
C PRO A 196 6.95 1.75 25.98
N GLY A 197 6.20 2.49 25.15
CA GLY A 197 4.76 2.72 25.34
C GLY A 197 3.84 1.68 24.70
N LYS A 198 4.41 0.61 24.12
CA LYS A 198 3.62 -0.45 23.49
C LYS A 198 2.79 -1.21 24.52
N HIS A 199 1.62 -1.69 24.09
CA HIS A 199 0.78 -2.59 24.86
C HIS A 199 1.38 -3.99 24.92
N THR A 200 1.14 -4.68 26.03
CA THR A 200 1.43 -6.11 26.16
C THR A 200 0.16 -6.80 26.62
N VAL A 201 -0.42 -7.61 25.73
CA VAL A 201 -1.64 -8.37 26.02
C VAL A 201 -1.37 -9.35 27.15
N THR A 202 -2.18 -9.28 28.20
CA THR A 202 -2.10 -10.18 29.37
C THR A 202 -3.09 -11.34 29.24
N ALA A 203 -2.90 -12.39 30.04
CA ALA A 203 -3.84 -13.52 30.07
C ALA A 203 -5.21 -13.08 30.61
N GLU A 204 -5.20 -12.20 31.61
CA GLU A 204 -6.39 -11.62 32.23
C GLU A 204 -7.18 -10.76 31.22
N GLU A 205 -6.50 -9.96 30.40
CA GLU A 205 -7.14 -9.21 29.31
C GLU A 205 -7.82 -10.13 28.30
N LYS A 206 -7.15 -11.22 27.90
CA LYS A 206 -7.75 -12.22 26.99
C LYS A 206 -8.99 -12.87 27.59
N GLU A 207 -8.93 -13.26 28.86
CA GLU A 207 -10.08 -13.87 29.55
C GLU A 207 -11.25 -12.90 29.65
N LEU A 208 -11.00 -11.64 30.03
CA LEU A 208 -12.02 -10.60 30.07
C LEU A 208 -12.63 -10.32 28.69
N ALA A 209 -11.81 -10.29 27.64
CA ALA A 209 -12.27 -10.14 26.27
C ALA A 209 -13.18 -11.30 25.82
N LEU A 210 -12.87 -12.54 26.22
CA LEU A 210 -13.75 -13.69 26.00
C LEU A 210 -15.09 -13.54 26.73
N GLN A 211 -15.07 -13.11 27.99
CA GLN A 211 -16.28 -12.86 28.78
C GLN A 211 -17.13 -11.74 28.15
N ASP A 212 -16.51 -10.68 27.64
CA ASP A 212 -17.19 -9.60 26.92
C ASP A 212 -17.88 -10.08 25.65
N LEU A 213 -17.20 -10.90 24.85
CA LEU A 213 -17.79 -11.51 23.66
C LEU A 213 -18.97 -12.43 24.01
N GLN A 214 -18.84 -13.23 25.08
CA GLN A 214 -19.92 -14.06 25.57
C GLN A 214 -21.12 -13.24 26.05
N ALA A 215 -20.90 -12.04 26.59
CA ALA A 215 -21.97 -11.14 27.02
C ALA A 215 -22.70 -10.46 25.84
N ILE A 216 -21.99 -10.18 24.74
CA ILE A 216 -22.57 -9.58 23.52
C ILE A 216 -23.36 -10.62 22.71
N SER A 217 -22.91 -11.87 22.72
CA SER A 217 -23.44 -12.94 21.85
C SER A 217 -24.96 -13.17 21.96
N PRO A 218 -25.59 -13.22 23.16
CA PRO A 218 -27.03 -13.44 23.28
C PRO A 218 -27.88 -12.38 22.55
N GLY A 219 -27.46 -11.11 22.56
CA GLY A 219 -28.18 -10.04 21.86
C GLY A 219 -28.16 -10.22 20.35
N LEU A 220 -27.02 -10.65 19.81
CA LEU A 220 -26.89 -11.00 18.38
C LEU A 220 -27.72 -12.25 18.04
N VAL A 221 -27.65 -13.31 18.85
CA VAL A 221 -28.44 -14.54 18.64
C VAL A 221 -29.94 -14.24 18.68
N GLN A 222 -30.39 -13.39 19.60
CA GLN A 222 -31.80 -12.99 19.68
C GLN A 222 -32.26 -12.24 18.43
N ARG A 223 -31.41 -11.36 17.87
CA ARG A 223 -31.73 -10.54 16.69
C ARG A 223 -31.69 -11.34 15.38
N TYR A 224 -30.69 -12.19 15.22
CA TYR A 224 -30.40 -12.87 13.95
C TYR A 224 -30.83 -14.34 13.93
N GLY A 225 -31.19 -14.92 15.07
CA GLY A 225 -31.68 -16.29 15.16
C GLY A 225 -30.68 -17.30 14.56
N PRO A 226 -31.14 -18.26 13.74
CA PRO A 226 -30.26 -19.24 13.10
C PRO A 226 -29.18 -18.63 12.18
N ASP A 227 -29.41 -17.42 11.66
CA ASP A 227 -28.49 -16.77 10.72
C ASP A 227 -27.20 -16.28 11.38
N ILE A 228 -27.15 -16.23 12.72
CA ILE A 228 -25.91 -15.96 13.46
C ILE A 228 -24.78 -16.93 13.11
N GLN A 229 -25.11 -18.12 12.60
CA GLN A 229 -24.13 -19.10 12.13
C GLN A 229 -23.27 -18.59 10.95
N ILE A 230 -23.70 -17.55 10.23
CA ILE A 230 -22.92 -16.91 9.17
C ILE A 230 -21.62 -16.31 9.72
N MET A 231 -21.62 -15.84 10.98
CA MET A 231 -20.42 -15.29 11.62
C MET A 231 -19.33 -16.36 11.82
N ALA A 232 -19.72 -17.62 11.98
CA ALA A 232 -18.81 -18.75 12.11
C ALA A 232 -18.49 -19.44 10.77
N ASP A 233 -19.46 -19.46 9.86
CA ASP A 233 -19.32 -20.02 8.51
C ASP A 233 -19.90 -19.04 7.47
N PRO A 234 -19.06 -18.15 6.92
CA PRO A 234 -19.49 -17.16 5.95
C PRO A 234 -20.14 -17.75 4.69
N ASN A 235 -19.90 -19.02 4.33
CA ASN A 235 -20.55 -19.64 3.17
C ASN A 235 -22.08 -19.72 3.32
N LYS A 236 -22.59 -19.75 4.55
CA LYS A 236 -24.04 -19.70 4.83
C LYS A 236 -24.66 -18.33 4.54
N GLY A 237 -23.83 -17.31 4.32
CA GLY A 237 -24.24 -15.96 3.98
C GLY A 237 -24.51 -15.74 2.48
N VAL A 238 -24.24 -16.72 1.61
CA VAL A 238 -24.56 -16.60 0.18
C VAL A 238 -26.08 -16.53 -0.01
N GLY A 239 -26.56 -15.47 -0.65
CA GLY A 239 -27.98 -15.13 -0.76
C GLY A 239 -28.55 -14.39 0.46
N LYS A 240 -27.70 -14.07 1.46
CA LYS A 240 -28.01 -13.30 2.68
C LYS A 240 -26.94 -12.23 2.93
N GLU A 241 -26.38 -11.67 1.87
CA GLU A 241 -25.19 -10.82 1.91
C GLU A 241 -25.40 -9.57 2.76
N GLN A 242 -26.56 -8.90 2.61
CA GLN A 242 -26.90 -7.75 3.43
C GLN A 242 -27.00 -8.12 4.92
N LEU A 243 -27.62 -9.25 5.23
CA LEU A 243 -27.79 -9.70 6.62
C LEU A 243 -26.43 -9.99 7.27
N ALA A 244 -25.50 -10.58 6.53
CA ALA A 244 -24.13 -10.82 6.99
C ALA A 244 -23.39 -9.51 7.26
N CYS A 245 -23.56 -8.50 6.40
CA CYS A 245 -23.00 -7.17 6.61
C CYS A 245 -23.55 -6.52 7.90
N ASP A 246 -24.88 -6.55 8.07
CA ASP A 246 -25.56 -5.98 9.25
C ASP A 246 -25.08 -6.65 10.55
N MET A 247 -24.90 -7.98 10.53
CA MET A 247 -24.37 -8.75 11.68
C MET A 247 -22.98 -8.29 12.10
N VAL A 248 -22.06 -8.12 11.14
CA VAL A 248 -20.69 -7.67 11.43
C VAL A 248 -20.68 -6.23 11.94
N GLN A 249 -21.49 -5.35 11.35
CA GLN A 249 -21.63 -3.96 11.82
C GLN A 249 -22.19 -3.90 13.25
N ASP A 250 -23.23 -4.68 13.54
CA ASP A 250 -23.86 -4.74 14.88
C ASP A 250 -22.90 -5.28 15.93
N LEU A 251 -22.11 -6.31 15.60
CA LEU A 251 -21.08 -6.85 16.49
C LEU A 251 -20.07 -5.75 16.85
N TRP A 252 -19.43 -5.13 15.86
CA TRP A 252 -18.41 -4.12 16.13
C TRP A 252 -18.98 -2.87 16.79
N THR A 253 -20.22 -2.50 16.48
CA THR A 253 -20.92 -1.42 17.17
C THR A 253 -21.15 -1.73 18.65
N GLN A 254 -21.46 -2.98 19.00
CA GLN A 254 -21.59 -3.40 20.40
C GLN A 254 -20.24 -3.46 21.12
N VAL A 255 -19.21 -3.97 20.46
CA VAL A 255 -17.84 -3.98 21.00
C VAL A 255 -17.35 -2.56 21.30
N LEU A 256 -17.57 -1.61 20.38
CA LEU A 256 -17.18 -0.21 20.55
C LEU A 256 -17.98 0.56 21.62
N LYS A 257 -19.08 -0.01 22.15
CA LYS A 257 -19.82 0.54 23.30
C LYS A 257 -19.22 0.12 24.65
N LEU A 258 -18.35 -0.90 24.68
CA LEU A 258 -17.64 -1.28 25.89
C LEU A 258 -16.65 -0.17 26.31
N PRO A 259 -16.23 -0.12 27.59
CA PRO A 259 -15.12 0.72 28.01
C PRO A 259 -13.88 0.49 27.13
N THR A 260 -13.11 1.54 26.84
CA THR A 260 -11.99 1.53 25.88
C THR A 260 -11.05 0.33 26.03
N ALA A 261 -10.61 0.02 27.24
CA ALA A 261 -9.71 -1.12 27.48
C ALA A 261 -10.36 -2.47 27.16
N ARG A 262 -11.65 -2.64 27.52
CA ARG A 262 -12.43 -3.86 27.25
C ARG A 262 -12.68 -4.03 25.75
N ALA A 263 -13.11 -2.96 25.09
CA ALA A 263 -13.30 -2.94 23.64
C ALA A 263 -12.00 -3.28 22.89
N ALA A 264 -10.88 -2.68 23.30
CA ALA A 264 -9.58 -2.95 22.70
C ALA A 264 -9.14 -4.42 22.90
N GLY A 265 -9.35 -4.97 24.10
CA GLY A 265 -9.10 -6.39 24.38
C GLY A 265 -9.91 -7.32 23.47
N VAL A 266 -11.20 -7.04 23.27
CA VAL A 266 -12.06 -7.81 22.34
C VAL A 266 -11.57 -7.70 20.90
N ILE A 267 -11.23 -6.50 20.43
CA ILE A 267 -10.72 -6.29 19.06
C ILE A 267 -9.42 -7.06 18.85
N ARG A 268 -8.48 -6.99 19.80
CA ARG A 268 -7.22 -7.74 19.75
C ARG A 268 -7.46 -9.23 19.69
N LEU A 269 -8.31 -9.76 20.57
CA LEU A 269 -8.66 -11.17 20.60
C LEU A 269 -9.24 -11.64 19.26
N MET A 270 -10.27 -10.96 18.75
CA MET A 270 -10.96 -11.36 17.52
C MET A 270 -10.10 -11.25 16.26
N LEU A 271 -9.13 -10.33 16.25
CA LEU A 271 -8.20 -10.14 15.12
C LEU A 271 -6.85 -10.85 15.33
N SER A 272 -6.74 -11.66 16.38
CA SER A 272 -5.54 -12.47 16.63
C SER A 272 -5.49 -13.68 15.69
N ALA A 273 -4.28 -14.18 15.46
CA ALA A 273 -4.08 -15.40 14.68
C ALA A 273 -4.72 -16.65 15.34
N GLU A 274 -5.04 -16.61 16.64
CA GLU A 274 -5.71 -17.71 17.35
C GLU A 274 -7.19 -17.86 16.94
N MET A 275 -7.78 -16.80 16.38
CA MET A 275 -9.19 -16.70 16.03
C MET A 275 -9.47 -16.70 14.51
N GLN A 276 -8.41 -16.73 13.68
CA GLN A 276 -8.47 -16.76 12.21
C GLN A 276 -8.19 -18.17 11.67
#